data_AF-A0A657BFV1-F1
#
_entry.id   AF-A0A657BFV1-F1
#
_cell.length_a   1.000
_cell.length_b   1.000
_cell.length_c   1.000
_cell.angle_alpha   90.00
_cell.angle_beta   90.00
_cell.angle_gamma   90.00
#
_symmetry.space_group_name_H-M   'P 1'
#
loop_
_entity.id
_entity.type
_entity.pdbx_description
1 polymer ?
#
loop_
_entity_poly.entity_id
_entity_poly.type
_entity_poly.pdbx_seq_one_letter_code
_entity_poly.pdbx_strand_id
1 'polypeptide(L)'
;MGKSTLFLQKDAKTPPIYPSPCGRRYMLKGDNMLRSLFAIIFFASASLNAYAESKETERLAQVTLDYAKCADVALGNFTSDEKAQEAIKVFYKAMIKNVENMLVLESASKNESTEYFLDIMGKDVFVGFMLKGFSEVGPQYKDEKKKLTKELNYDWRLVNERLWSKQGCNAIYGSLSN
;
A
#
# COMPACT_ATOMS: atom_id res chain seq x y z
N MET A 1 48.70 52.17 12.12
CA MET A 1 49.03 51.01 12.98
C MET A 1 47.75 50.24 13.25
N GLY A 2 47.72 48.93 12.96
CA GLY A 2 46.71 48.02 13.52
C GLY A 2 45.74 47.31 12.54
N LYS A 3 46.23 46.24 11.90
CA LYS A 3 45.62 44.90 11.77
C LYS A 3 44.25 44.71 11.06
N SER A 4 44.34 44.14 9.85
CA SER A 4 44.00 42.73 9.53
C SER A 4 42.53 42.27 9.28
N THR A 5 42.36 41.82 8.00
CA THR A 5 41.77 40.54 7.52
C THR A 5 40.23 40.46 7.34
N LEU A 6 39.67 40.47 6.12
CA LEU A 6 39.55 39.42 5.06
C LEU A 6 38.49 38.30 5.35
N PHE A 7 37.56 38.16 4.38
CA PHE A 7 36.91 36.94 3.83
C PHE A 7 35.45 36.57 4.20
N LEU A 8 34.59 36.81 3.21
CA LEU A 8 33.75 35.87 2.43
C LEU A 8 32.74 34.93 3.16
N GLN A 9 31.46 35.23 2.89
CA GLN A 9 30.50 34.40 2.15
C GLN A 9 30.28 32.95 2.61
N LYS A 10 29.09 32.63 3.16
CA LYS A 10 28.13 31.66 2.55
C LYS A 10 26.90 31.30 3.41
N ASP A 11 25.83 31.00 2.68
CA ASP A 11 24.78 30.01 2.92
C ASP A 11 23.48 30.36 3.68
N ALA A 12 22.47 30.65 2.84
CA ALA A 12 21.17 29.98 2.75
C ALA A 12 20.64 29.26 4.01
N LYS A 13 19.60 29.86 4.61
CA LYS A 13 18.77 29.24 5.64
C LYS A 13 18.00 28.04 5.08
N THR A 14 18.32 26.85 5.56
CA THR A 14 17.48 25.65 5.51
C THR A 14 16.30 25.77 6.49
N PRO A 15 15.09 25.26 6.16
CA PRO A 15 13.99 25.15 7.11
C PRO A 15 14.21 24.01 8.13
N PRO A 16 13.56 24.07 9.32
CA PRO A 16 13.88 23.20 10.45
C PRO A 16 13.45 21.74 10.25
N ILE A 17 14.36 20.84 10.64
CA ILE A 17 14.16 19.39 10.76
C ILE A 17 13.39 19.13 12.06
N TYR A 18 12.18 18.55 11.95
CA TYR A 18 11.47 18.01 13.11
C TYR A 18 12.10 16.68 13.55
N PRO A 19 12.37 16.46 14.85
CA PRO A 19 12.98 15.24 15.34
C PRO A 19 11.95 14.09 15.40
N SER A 20 12.30 12.96 14.79
CA SER A 20 11.61 11.68 15.01
C SER A 20 11.95 11.12 16.40
N PRO A 21 10.96 10.75 17.25
CA PRO A 21 11.23 10.03 18.47
C PRO A 21 11.22 8.53 18.14
N CYS A 22 12.36 7.87 18.29
CA CYS A 22 12.49 6.48 18.77
C CYS A 22 13.92 5.99 18.51
N GLY A 23 14.86 6.48 19.33
CA GLY A 23 16.08 5.72 19.60
C GLY A 23 15.75 4.59 20.58
N ARG A 24 15.87 3.34 20.15
CA ARG A 24 16.06 2.22 21.08
C ARG A 24 17.13 1.29 20.54
N ARG A 25 18.25 1.21 21.27
CA ARG A 25 19.29 0.20 21.09
C ARG A 25 18.67 -1.18 21.25
N TYR A 26 18.96 -2.08 20.32
CA TYR A 26 18.79 -3.51 20.55
C TYR A 26 20.16 -4.18 20.50
N MET A 27 20.65 -4.60 21.68
CA MET A 27 21.49 -5.79 21.78
C MET A 27 20.56 -6.99 21.53
N LEU A 28 20.84 -7.80 20.51
CA LEU A 28 20.13 -9.07 20.29
C LEU A 28 21.16 -10.18 20.08
N LYS A 29 21.29 -11.01 21.11
CA LYS A 29 21.96 -12.31 21.09
C LYS A 29 20.87 -13.33 21.41
N GLY A 30 20.33 -14.02 20.41
CA GLY A 30 19.50 -15.22 20.65
C GLY A 30 18.25 -15.44 19.78
N ASP A 31 17.63 -14.42 19.19
CA ASP A 31 16.27 -14.57 18.59
C ASP A 31 16.19 -14.38 17.06
N ASN A 32 17.33 -14.38 16.37
CA ASN A 32 17.37 -13.99 14.95
C ASN A 32 16.97 -15.11 13.99
N MET A 33 16.90 -16.38 14.41
CA MET A 33 16.60 -17.48 13.48
C MET A 33 15.09 -17.62 13.23
N LEU A 34 14.27 -17.53 14.28
CA LEU A 34 12.80 -17.64 14.15
C LEU A 34 12.21 -16.40 13.47
N ARG A 35 12.73 -15.20 13.78
CA ARG A 35 12.35 -13.96 13.09
C ARG A 35 12.80 -13.91 11.64
N SER A 36 13.95 -14.50 11.32
CA SER A 36 14.41 -14.62 9.93
C SER A 36 13.60 -15.65 9.16
N LEU A 37 13.17 -16.76 9.79
CA LEU A 37 12.24 -17.71 9.17
C LEU A 37 10.86 -17.10 8.93
N PHE A 38 10.32 -16.35 9.90
CA PHE A 38 9.10 -15.55 9.70
C PHE A 38 9.29 -14.55 8.57
N ALA A 39 10.41 -13.82 8.50
CA ALA A 39 10.68 -12.88 7.43
C ALA A 39 10.87 -13.55 6.05
N ILE A 40 11.47 -14.75 5.97
CA ILE A 40 11.69 -15.47 4.71
C ILE A 40 10.38 -16.05 4.18
N ILE A 41 9.50 -16.57 5.05
CA ILE A 41 8.14 -17.01 4.68
C ILE A 41 7.25 -15.78 4.35
N PHE A 42 7.43 -14.65 5.07
CA PHE A 42 6.71 -13.38 4.83
C PHE A 42 7.17 -12.61 3.57
N PHE A 43 8.43 -12.75 3.14
CA PHE A 43 8.93 -12.08 1.92
C PHE A 43 8.83 -12.95 0.68
N ALA A 44 8.91 -14.28 0.79
CA ALA A 44 8.66 -15.17 -0.35
C ALA A 44 7.18 -15.13 -0.79
N SER A 45 6.27 -14.82 0.13
CA SER A 45 4.84 -14.63 -0.13
C SER A 45 4.47 -13.25 -0.72
N ALA A 46 5.44 -12.32 -0.82
CA ALA A 46 5.26 -11.05 -1.53
C ALA A 46 5.11 -11.23 -3.05
N SER A 47 5.29 -12.46 -3.57
CA SER A 47 4.72 -12.85 -4.84
C SER A 47 3.25 -13.25 -4.63
N LEU A 48 2.36 -12.25 -4.58
CA LEU A 48 0.89 -12.41 -4.58
C LEU A 48 0.36 -13.24 -5.77
N ASN A 49 1.22 -13.67 -6.71
CA ASN A 49 0.91 -14.63 -7.77
C ASN A 49 1.01 -16.10 -7.33
N ALA A 50 1.47 -16.40 -6.10
CA ALA A 50 1.71 -17.76 -5.62
C ALA A 50 0.63 -18.29 -4.65
N TYR A 51 -0.44 -17.52 -4.37
CA TYR A 51 -1.49 -17.88 -3.39
C TYR A 51 -2.88 -18.07 -4.00
N ALA A 52 -3.06 -17.88 -5.32
CA ALA A 52 -4.32 -18.15 -5.98
C ALA A 52 -4.26 -19.53 -6.62
N GLU A 53 -4.69 -20.57 -5.90
CA GLU A 53 -4.79 -21.92 -6.49
C GLU A 53 -6.01 -22.04 -7.42
N SER A 54 -7.01 -21.16 -7.26
CA SER A 54 -8.21 -21.11 -8.12
C SER A 54 -8.26 -19.88 -9.02
N LYS A 55 -8.85 -20.04 -10.22
CA LYS A 55 -9.12 -18.93 -11.16
C LYS A 55 -10.00 -17.83 -10.54
N GLU A 56 -10.91 -18.21 -9.64
CA GLU A 56 -11.77 -17.23 -8.96
C GLU A 56 -10.99 -16.43 -7.90
N THR A 57 -10.07 -17.07 -7.17
CA THR A 57 -9.16 -16.37 -6.25
C THR A 57 -8.28 -15.38 -7.01
N GLU A 58 -7.73 -15.78 -8.16
CA GLU A 58 -6.93 -14.90 -9.01
C GLU A 58 -7.75 -13.70 -9.51
N ARG A 59 -8.97 -13.94 -9.97
CA ARG A 59 -9.88 -12.89 -10.41
C ARG A 59 -10.21 -11.92 -9.28
N LEU A 60 -10.51 -12.42 -8.08
CA LEU A 60 -10.75 -11.58 -6.90
C LEU A 60 -9.50 -10.77 -6.52
N ALA A 61 -8.31 -11.35 -6.62
CA ALA A 61 -7.06 -10.66 -6.36
C ALA A 61 -6.84 -9.50 -7.36
N GLN A 62 -7.05 -9.72 -8.65
CA GLN A 62 -6.93 -8.69 -9.69
C GLN A 62 -7.93 -7.53 -9.45
N VAL A 63 -9.20 -7.86 -9.20
CA VAL A 63 -10.23 -6.87 -8.89
C VAL A 63 -9.88 -6.07 -7.63
N THR A 64 -9.33 -6.74 -6.61
CA THR A 64 -8.89 -6.10 -5.35
C THR A 64 -7.73 -5.13 -5.60
N LEU A 65 -6.78 -5.49 -6.49
CA LEU A 65 -5.69 -4.58 -6.89
C LEU A 65 -6.23 -3.34 -7.61
N ASP A 66 -7.25 -3.48 -8.45
CA ASP A 66 -7.85 -2.32 -9.14
C ASP A 66 -8.56 -1.40 -8.14
N TYR A 67 -9.24 -1.96 -7.15
CA TYR A 67 -9.82 -1.17 -6.05
C TYR A 67 -8.74 -0.44 -5.24
N ALA A 68 -7.61 -1.10 -4.97
CA ALA A 68 -6.49 -0.49 -4.26
C ALA A 68 -5.87 0.69 -5.03
N LYS A 69 -5.71 0.56 -6.35
CA LYS A 69 -5.24 1.67 -7.21
C LYS A 69 -6.21 2.85 -7.15
N CYS A 70 -7.52 2.60 -7.21
CA CYS A 70 -8.51 3.67 -7.12
C CYS A 70 -8.55 4.34 -5.75
N ALA A 71 -8.39 3.56 -4.66
CA ALA A 71 -8.26 4.12 -3.31
C ALA A 71 -7.03 5.03 -3.18
N ASP A 72 -5.88 4.66 -3.75
CA ASP A 72 -4.63 5.44 -3.71
C ASP A 72 -4.73 6.82 -4.38
N VAL A 73 -5.64 7.00 -5.34
CA VAL A 73 -5.79 8.26 -6.09
C VAL A 73 -7.09 9.00 -5.83
N ALA A 74 -7.92 8.49 -4.92
CA ALA A 74 -9.23 9.08 -4.60
C ALA A 74 -9.11 10.55 -4.13
N LEU A 75 -8.12 10.89 -3.29
CA LEU A 75 -7.95 12.25 -2.75
C LEU A 75 -7.85 13.36 -3.82
N GLY A 76 -7.39 13.04 -5.03
CA GLY A 76 -7.32 14.03 -6.13
C GLY A 76 -8.61 14.22 -6.91
N ASN A 77 -9.64 13.38 -6.69
CA ASN A 77 -10.78 13.22 -7.60
C ASN A 77 -12.14 13.61 -7.00
N PHE A 78 -12.17 14.11 -5.76
CA PHE A 78 -13.39 14.57 -5.11
C PHE A 78 -13.28 16.05 -4.73
N THR A 79 -14.44 16.69 -4.55
CA THR A 79 -14.52 18.13 -4.25
C THR A 79 -14.08 18.48 -2.83
N SER A 80 -14.03 17.50 -1.92
CA SER A 80 -13.58 17.68 -0.54
C SER A 80 -12.94 16.39 -0.02
N ASP A 81 -12.13 16.54 1.03
CA ASP A 81 -11.44 15.43 1.69
C ASP A 81 -12.44 14.43 2.30
N GLU A 82 -13.59 14.91 2.82
CA GLU A 82 -14.63 14.06 3.37
C GLU A 82 -15.20 13.11 2.31
N LYS A 83 -15.54 13.64 1.14
CA LYS A 83 -16.05 12.81 0.02
C LYS A 83 -14.99 11.84 -0.49
N ALA A 84 -13.73 12.27 -0.54
CA ALA A 84 -12.65 11.36 -0.90
C ALA A 84 -12.49 10.23 0.13
N GLN A 85 -12.58 10.53 1.42
CA GLN A 85 -12.54 9.52 2.48
C GLN A 85 -13.74 8.56 2.42
N GLU A 86 -14.93 9.04 2.09
CA GLU A 86 -16.10 8.20 1.84
C GLU A 86 -15.85 7.24 0.67
N ALA A 87 -15.30 7.73 -0.43
CA ALA A 87 -14.94 6.88 -1.57
C ALA A 87 -13.86 5.85 -1.22
N ILE A 88 -12.82 6.25 -0.48
CA ILE A 88 -11.78 5.34 0.03
C ILE A 88 -12.42 4.24 0.88
N LYS A 89 -13.34 4.59 1.80
CA LYS A 89 -14.05 3.60 2.63
C LYS A 89 -14.84 2.59 1.78
N VAL A 90 -15.48 3.04 0.70
CA VAL A 90 -16.18 2.15 -0.24
C VAL A 90 -15.22 1.14 -0.86
N PHE A 91 -14.07 1.59 -1.37
CA PHE A 91 -13.05 0.69 -1.92
C PHE A 91 -12.52 -0.29 -0.87
N TYR A 92 -12.16 0.18 0.33
CA TYR A 92 -11.65 -0.70 1.39
C TYR A 92 -12.68 -1.73 1.85
N LYS A 93 -13.96 -1.36 1.95
CA LYS A 93 -15.04 -2.30 2.26
C LYS A 93 -15.16 -3.40 1.19
N ALA A 94 -15.05 -3.03 -0.08
CA ALA A 94 -15.07 -3.98 -1.18
C ALA A 94 -13.83 -4.89 -1.20
N MET A 95 -12.65 -4.33 -0.95
CA MET A 95 -11.40 -5.10 -0.84
C MET A 95 -11.45 -6.11 0.30
N ILE A 96 -11.92 -5.70 1.50
CA ILE A 96 -12.10 -6.60 2.64
C ILE A 96 -13.01 -7.77 2.25
N LYS A 97 -14.17 -7.49 1.65
CA LYS A 97 -15.11 -8.53 1.21
C LYS A 97 -14.48 -9.49 0.20
N ASN A 98 -13.68 -8.99 -0.74
CA ASN A 98 -12.97 -9.85 -1.69
C ASN A 98 -11.94 -10.73 -0.98
N VAL A 99 -11.17 -10.19 -0.05
CA VAL A 99 -10.19 -10.95 0.75
C VAL A 99 -10.88 -12.03 1.58
N GLU A 100 -11.99 -11.72 2.23
CA GLU A 100 -12.78 -12.73 2.95
C GLU A 100 -13.29 -13.83 2.02
N ASN A 101 -13.76 -13.48 0.82
CA ASN A 101 -14.20 -14.47 -0.17
C ASN A 101 -13.04 -15.34 -0.67
N MET A 102 -11.86 -14.75 -0.89
CA MET A 102 -10.65 -15.51 -1.23
C MET A 102 -10.34 -16.54 -0.13
N LEU A 103 -10.36 -16.12 1.15
CA LEU A 103 -10.13 -17.04 2.27
C LEU A 103 -11.16 -18.17 2.34
N VAL A 104 -12.45 -17.88 2.06
CA VAL A 104 -13.49 -18.90 2.01
C VAL A 104 -13.23 -19.91 0.89
N LEU A 105 -12.83 -19.45 -0.30
CA LEU A 105 -12.52 -20.32 -1.43
C LEU A 105 -11.29 -21.19 -1.17
N GLU A 106 -10.23 -20.62 -0.61
CA GLU A 106 -8.99 -21.33 -0.28
C GLU A 106 -9.21 -22.33 0.87
N SER A 107 -10.01 -21.98 1.88
CA SER A 107 -10.39 -22.90 2.97
C SER A 107 -11.25 -24.04 2.45
N ALA A 108 -12.21 -23.77 1.56
CA ALA A 108 -13.03 -24.82 0.93
C ALA A 108 -12.19 -25.78 0.06
N SER A 109 -11.07 -25.29 -0.47
CA SER A 109 -10.11 -26.06 -1.26
C SER A 109 -9.09 -26.82 -0.38
N LYS A 110 -9.19 -26.70 0.96
CA LYS A 110 -8.26 -27.29 1.94
C LYS A 110 -6.81 -26.88 1.70
N ASN A 111 -6.60 -25.61 1.34
CA ASN A 111 -5.26 -25.07 1.18
C ASN A 111 -4.53 -25.04 2.54
N GLU A 112 -3.51 -25.88 2.70
CA GLU A 112 -2.80 -26.09 3.98
C GLU A 112 -2.21 -24.79 4.53
N SER A 113 -1.72 -23.91 3.66
CA SER A 113 -1.15 -22.62 4.09
C SER A 113 -2.22 -21.69 4.64
N THR A 114 -3.38 -21.63 3.99
CA THR A 114 -4.52 -20.83 4.45
C THR A 114 -5.03 -21.31 5.79
N GLU A 115 -5.21 -22.63 5.97
CA GLU A 115 -5.63 -23.21 7.24
C GLU A 115 -4.62 -22.93 8.36
N TYR A 116 -3.32 -23.08 8.07
CA TYR A 116 -2.25 -22.76 9.02
C TYR A 116 -2.27 -21.30 9.49
N PHE A 117 -2.41 -20.34 8.56
CA PHE A 117 -2.47 -18.92 8.92
C PHE A 117 -3.75 -18.55 9.68
N LEU A 118 -4.88 -19.19 9.34
CA LEU A 118 -6.14 -19.01 10.06
C LEU A 118 -6.05 -19.53 11.50
N ASP A 119 -5.40 -20.67 11.73
CA ASP A 119 -5.22 -21.27 13.06
C ASP A 119 -4.33 -20.40 13.97
N ILE A 120 -3.23 -19.87 13.43
CA ILE A 120 -2.26 -19.11 14.23
C ILE A 120 -2.70 -17.67 14.51
N MET A 121 -3.23 -16.98 13.51
CA MET A 121 -3.48 -15.53 13.60
C MET A 121 -4.96 -15.19 13.80
N GLY A 122 -5.86 -16.12 13.47
CA GLY A 122 -7.29 -15.85 13.35
C GLY A 122 -7.63 -15.11 12.05
N LYS A 123 -8.91 -15.23 11.66
CA LYS A 123 -9.43 -14.69 10.39
C LYS A 123 -9.18 -13.18 10.25
N ASP A 124 -9.52 -12.39 11.25
CA ASP A 124 -9.50 -10.92 11.13
C ASP A 124 -8.08 -10.37 10.94
N VAL A 125 -7.10 -10.93 11.66
CA VAL A 125 -5.69 -10.56 11.51
C VAL A 125 -5.18 -10.98 10.14
N PHE A 126 -5.56 -12.16 9.65
CA PHE A 126 -5.13 -12.62 8.35
C PHE A 126 -5.74 -11.80 7.20
N VAL A 127 -7.03 -11.43 7.29
CA VAL A 127 -7.67 -10.50 6.36
C VAL A 127 -6.92 -9.17 6.34
N GLY A 128 -6.60 -8.61 7.51
CA GLY A 128 -5.83 -7.37 7.62
C GLY A 128 -4.43 -7.47 6.98
N PHE A 129 -3.77 -8.61 7.17
CA PHE A 129 -2.47 -8.91 6.55
C PHE A 129 -2.55 -8.95 5.03
N MET A 130 -3.51 -9.69 4.47
CA MET A 130 -3.70 -9.76 3.01
C MET A 130 -4.10 -8.40 2.43
N LEU A 131 -5.01 -7.69 3.09
CA LEU A 131 -5.43 -6.35 2.69
C LEU A 131 -4.25 -5.38 2.61
N LYS A 132 -3.31 -5.45 3.57
CA LYS A 132 -2.08 -4.66 3.52
C LYS A 132 -1.29 -4.95 2.23
N GLY A 133 -1.11 -6.22 1.88
CA GLY A 133 -0.44 -6.62 0.64
C GLY A 133 -1.07 -6.01 -0.62
N PHE A 134 -2.40 -6.02 -0.71
CA PHE A 134 -3.11 -5.37 -1.83
C PHE A 134 -3.00 -3.84 -1.83
N SER A 135 -3.02 -3.21 -0.65
CA SER A 135 -2.91 -1.76 -0.53
C SER A 135 -1.54 -1.22 -0.94
N GLU A 136 -0.49 -2.05 -0.86
CA GLU A 136 0.86 -1.73 -1.33
C GLU A 136 1.00 -1.95 -2.85
N VAL A 137 0.09 -1.36 -3.62
CA VAL A 137 0.03 -1.34 -5.10
C VAL A 137 1.37 -1.64 -5.81
N GLY A 138 1.32 -2.51 -6.82
CA GLY A 138 2.52 -3.11 -7.43
C GLY A 138 3.54 -2.12 -8.02
N PRO A 139 4.79 -2.57 -8.26
CA PRO A 139 5.90 -1.71 -8.70
C PRO A 139 5.62 -1.01 -10.04
N GLN A 140 4.97 -1.69 -10.97
CA GLN A 140 4.58 -1.10 -12.27
C GLN A 140 3.70 0.14 -12.09
N TYR A 141 2.72 0.07 -11.19
CA TYR A 141 1.85 1.20 -10.88
C TYR A 141 2.63 2.34 -10.20
N LYS A 142 3.52 2.01 -9.26
CA LYS A 142 4.39 2.99 -8.59
C LYS A 142 5.29 3.72 -9.58
N ASP A 143 5.84 3.02 -10.56
CA ASP A 143 6.70 3.60 -11.58
C ASP A 143 5.91 4.46 -12.57
N GLU A 144 4.70 4.05 -12.93
CA GLU A 144 3.78 4.88 -13.71
C GLU A 144 3.44 6.18 -12.96
N LYS A 145 3.04 6.08 -11.69
CA LYS A 145 2.73 7.26 -10.86
C LYS A 145 3.92 8.21 -10.79
N LYS A 146 5.14 7.69 -10.55
CA LYS A 146 6.37 8.50 -10.57
C LYS A 146 6.63 9.17 -11.92
N LYS A 147 6.39 8.46 -13.03
CA LYS A 147 6.56 9.02 -14.38
C LYS A 147 5.58 10.17 -14.61
N LEU A 148 4.30 9.98 -14.31
CA LEU A 148 3.28 11.02 -14.40
C LEU A 148 3.59 12.21 -13.49
N THR A 149 4.08 11.97 -12.27
CA THR A 149 4.52 13.04 -11.36
C THR A 149 5.59 13.92 -12.01
N LYS A 150 6.56 13.32 -12.71
CA LYS A 150 7.59 14.10 -13.43
C LYS A 150 7.01 14.85 -14.63
N GLU A 151 6.16 14.20 -15.42
CA GLU A 151 5.53 14.80 -16.61
C GLU A 151 4.61 15.99 -16.27
N LEU A 152 3.98 15.95 -15.10
CA LEU A 152 3.04 16.95 -14.62
C LEU A 152 3.67 17.93 -13.61
N ASN A 153 5.00 18.08 -13.63
CA ASN A 153 5.72 19.03 -12.79
C ASN A 153 5.39 18.92 -11.29
N TYR A 154 5.21 17.68 -10.81
CA TYR A 154 4.89 17.37 -9.41
C TYR A 154 3.51 17.86 -8.94
N ASP A 155 2.59 18.18 -9.85
CA ASP A 155 1.19 18.44 -9.50
C ASP A 155 0.49 17.13 -9.13
N TRP A 156 0.41 16.86 -7.82
CA TRP A 156 -0.16 15.63 -7.27
C TRP A 156 -1.64 15.45 -7.64
N ARG A 157 -2.39 16.55 -7.79
CA ARG A 157 -3.83 16.49 -8.08
C ARG A 157 -4.04 16.03 -9.53
N LEU A 158 -3.35 16.66 -10.47
CA LEU A 158 -3.42 16.26 -11.89
C LEU A 158 -2.93 14.83 -12.11
N VAL A 159 -1.90 14.39 -11.37
CA VAL A 159 -1.43 12.99 -11.40
C VAL A 159 -2.54 12.03 -10.97
N ASN A 160 -3.19 12.33 -9.84
CA ASN A 160 -4.26 11.49 -9.32
C ASN A 160 -5.49 11.49 -10.23
N GLU A 161 -5.85 12.63 -10.83
CA GLU A 161 -6.95 12.73 -11.81
C GLU A 161 -6.67 11.90 -13.07
N ARG A 162 -5.44 11.97 -13.59
CA ARG A 162 -5.00 11.15 -14.74
C ARG A 162 -5.04 9.66 -14.44
N LEU A 163 -4.51 9.25 -13.28
CA LEU A 163 -4.51 7.85 -12.86
C LEU A 163 -5.92 7.33 -12.63
N TRP A 164 -6.78 8.12 -11.98
CA TRP A 164 -8.18 7.78 -11.76
C TRP A 164 -8.93 7.52 -13.06
N SER A 165 -8.77 8.41 -14.05
CA SER A 165 -9.36 8.22 -15.37
C SER A 165 -8.81 6.97 -16.07
N LYS A 166 -7.49 6.76 -16.02
CA LYS A 166 -6.84 5.64 -16.71
C LYS A 166 -7.26 4.27 -16.13
N GLN A 167 -7.43 4.19 -14.82
CA GLN A 167 -7.83 2.96 -14.12
C GLN A 167 -9.36 2.74 -14.14
N GLY A 168 -10.14 3.63 -14.79
CA GLY A 168 -11.59 3.48 -14.88
C GLY A 168 -12.31 3.64 -13.54
N CYS A 169 -11.72 4.37 -12.59
CA CYS A 169 -12.21 4.43 -11.21
C CYS A 169 -13.61 5.01 -11.06
N ASN A 170 -14.09 5.83 -12.00
CA ASN A 170 -15.48 6.28 -12.04
C ASN A 170 -16.48 5.12 -12.17
N ALA A 171 -16.21 4.19 -13.11
CA ALA A 171 -17.08 3.04 -13.33
C ALA A 171 -17.04 2.09 -12.13
N ILE A 172 -15.84 1.85 -11.60
CA ILE A 172 -15.64 1.01 -10.42
C ILE A 172 -16.37 1.61 -9.22
N TYR A 173 -16.13 2.88 -8.90
CA TYR A 173 -16.77 3.56 -7.78
C TYR A 173 -18.30 3.56 -7.91
N GLY A 174 -18.82 3.88 -9.11
CA GLY A 174 -20.25 3.81 -9.38
C GLY A 174 -20.84 2.42 -9.13
N SER A 175 -20.13 1.35 -9.52
CA SER A 175 -20.60 -0.02 -9.28
C SER A 175 -20.60 -0.44 -7.80
N LEU A 176 -19.73 0.17 -6.99
CA LEU A 176 -19.58 -0.17 -5.57
C LEU A 176 -20.41 0.70 -4.62
N SER A 177 -20.90 1.86 -5.09
CA SER A 177 -21.62 2.85 -4.29
C SER A 177 -23.15 2.82 -4.50
N ASN A 178 -23.62 2.06 -5.49
CA ASN A 178 -25.03 1.75 -5.71
C ASN A 178 -25.48 0.55 -4.87
#